data_AF-A0A7S4EB36-F1
#
_entry.id   AF-A0A7S4EB36-F1
#
_cell.length_a   1.000
_cell.length_b   1.000
_cell.length_c   1.000
_cell.angle_alpha   90.00
_cell.angle_beta   90.00
_cell.angle_gamma   90.00
#
_symmetry.space_group_name_H-M   'P 1'
#
loop_
_entity.id
_entity.type
_entity.pdbx_description
1 polymer ?
#
loop_
_entity_poly.entity_id
_entity_poly.type
_entity_poly.pdbx_seq_one_letter_code
_entity_poly.pdbx_strand_id
1 'polypeptide(L)'
;GSAYVFALPAPTDYAETAKLTAADAAAGDNFGRSVAIDGGTVVVGAFKDDDAGSKSGSAYVFRTSDGGATYDQVAKLTASDAAGDDQFGRSVAIAGGTIVVGATQNFFSGSGAVYVFSTSDGGATYVQMAKLTPSDAAVGAPGDYLGYSLAIDGSTVVVGATHDDDGGSDSGSAYVFALPSTDYAQLAKLVAGDAASGD
;
A
#
# COMPACT_ATOMS: atom_id res chain seq x y z
N GLY A 1 -13.32 -10.60 -1.35
CA GLY A 1 -12.55 -10.91 -2.58
C GLY A 1 -11.59 -12.04 -2.30
N SER A 2 -10.66 -12.32 -3.21
CA SER A 2 -9.58 -13.31 -3.00
C SER A 2 -8.35 -12.89 -3.80
N ALA A 3 -7.17 -13.32 -3.35
CA ALA A 3 -5.93 -13.27 -4.14
C ALA A 3 -5.50 -14.71 -4.45
N TYR A 4 -4.83 -14.91 -5.57
CA TYR A 4 -4.41 -16.24 -6.03
C TYR A 4 -2.91 -16.23 -6.28
N VAL A 5 -2.24 -17.30 -5.89
CA VAL A 5 -0.82 -17.52 -6.13
C VAL A 5 -0.67 -18.55 -7.23
N PHE A 6 0.12 -18.22 -8.25
CA PHE A 6 0.46 -19.12 -9.34
C PHE A 6 1.95 -19.42 -9.30
N ALA A 7 2.30 -20.70 -9.31
CA ALA A 7 3.67 -21.14 -9.55
C ALA A 7 3.91 -21.29 -11.06
N LEU A 8 5.16 -21.07 -11.46
CA LEU A 8 5.62 -21.20 -12.84
C LEU A 8 6.70 -22.30 -12.94
N PRO A 9 6.34 -23.59 -12.80
CA PRO A 9 7.28 -24.71 -12.93
C PRO A 9 7.98 -24.77 -14.30
N ALA A 10 7.37 -24.20 -15.35
CA ALA A 10 7.96 -24.01 -16.66
C ALA A 10 7.44 -22.71 -17.31
N PRO A 11 8.15 -22.09 -18.28
CA PRO A 11 7.87 -20.73 -18.81
C PRO A 11 6.47 -20.45 -19.37
N THR A 12 5.60 -21.45 -19.48
CA THR A 12 4.22 -21.33 -19.98
C THR A 12 3.21 -22.16 -19.19
N ASP A 13 3.63 -22.74 -18.07
CA ASP A 13 2.80 -23.63 -17.26
C ASP A 13 2.50 -22.94 -15.94
N TYR A 14 1.35 -22.28 -15.86
CA TYR A 14 0.89 -21.60 -14.65
C TYR A 14 -0.04 -22.53 -13.89
N ALA A 15 0.36 -22.91 -12.68
CA ALA A 15 -0.45 -23.70 -11.77
C ALA A 15 -0.87 -22.84 -10.58
N GLU A 16 -2.17 -22.71 -10.33
CA GLU A 16 -2.68 -22.13 -9.09
C GLU A 16 -2.24 -23.03 -7.92
N THR A 17 -1.45 -22.49 -6.99
CA THR A 17 -0.97 -23.24 -5.82
C THR A 17 -1.71 -22.85 -4.55
N ALA A 18 -2.22 -21.63 -4.46
CA ALA A 18 -2.96 -21.18 -3.30
C ALA A 18 -4.01 -20.12 -3.63
N LYS A 19 -5.09 -20.14 -2.87
CA LYS A 19 -6.09 -19.09 -2.79
C LYS A 19 -6.04 -18.44 -1.41
N LEU A 20 -5.78 -17.14 -1.38
CA LEU A 20 -5.68 -16.35 -0.16
C LEU A 20 -7.00 -15.61 0.09
N THR A 21 -7.48 -15.69 1.33
CA THR A 21 -8.65 -14.98 1.83
C THR A 21 -8.34 -14.44 3.22
N ALA A 22 -8.85 -13.26 3.54
CA ALA A 22 -8.80 -12.73 4.91
C ALA A 22 -9.64 -13.63 5.85
N ALA A 23 -9.13 -13.90 7.05
CA ALA A 23 -9.79 -14.71 8.07
C ALA A 23 -11.12 -14.11 8.56
N ASP A 24 -11.22 -12.79 8.48
CA ASP A 24 -12.34 -11.92 8.85
C ASP A 24 -13.07 -11.37 7.62
N ALA A 25 -12.89 -11.97 6.44
CA ALA A 25 -13.46 -11.47 5.20
C ALA A 25 -14.97 -11.18 5.29
N ALA A 26 -15.34 -9.93 4.99
CA ALA A 26 -16.70 -9.46 4.90
C ALA A 26 -17.05 -9.03 3.45
N ALA A 27 -18.36 -8.85 3.23
CA ALA A 27 -18.88 -8.45 1.94
C ALA A 27 -18.63 -6.95 1.72
N GLY A 28 -17.81 -6.61 0.73
CA GLY A 28 -17.56 -5.22 0.35
C GLY A 28 -16.14 -4.71 0.65
N ASP A 29 -15.33 -5.46 1.39
CA ASP A 29 -13.97 -5.06 1.80
C ASP A 29 -13.00 -4.87 0.63
N ASN A 30 -13.36 -5.40 -0.54
CA ASN A 30 -12.55 -5.36 -1.75
C ASN A 30 -11.14 -5.95 -1.57
N PHE A 31 -11.01 -6.98 -0.72
CA PHE A 31 -9.81 -7.80 -0.59
C PHE A 31 -9.31 -8.30 -1.95
N GLY A 32 -8.00 -8.17 -2.20
CA GLY A 32 -7.36 -8.55 -3.46
C GLY A 32 -7.26 -7.39 -4.46
N ARG A 33 -7.64 -6.17 -4.07
CA ARG A 33 -7.53 -4.99 -4.95
C ARG A 33 -6.08 -4.64 -5.27
N SER A 34 -5.18 -4.83 -4.30
CA SER A 34 -3.76 -4.61 -4.43
C SER A 34 -3.02 -5.82 -3.86
N VAL A 35 -1.92 -6.21 -4.50
CA VAL A 35 -1.10 -7.35 -4.10
C VAL A 35 0.37 -7.00 -4.28
N ALA A 36 1.21 -7.45 -3.36
CA ALA A 36 2.66 -7.39 -3.49
C ALA A 36 3.28 -8.67 -2.90
N ILE A 37 4.41 -9.10 -3.45
CA ILE A 37 5.09 -10.33 -3.03
C ILE A 37 6.60 -10.09 -2.97
N ASP A 38 7.23 -10.55 -1.89
CA ASP A 38 8.68 -10.68 -1.79
C ASP A 38 9.04 -11.98 -1.06
N GLY A 39 9.85 -12.81 -1.71
CA GLY A 39 10.12 -14.17 -1.30
C GLY A 39 8.85 -14.95 -1.00
N GLY A 40 8.72 -15.45 0.24
CA GLY A 40 7.56 -16.20 0.72
C GLY A 40 6.47 -15.35 1.38
N THR A 41 6.53 -14.02 1.30
CA THR A 41 5.56 -13.12 1.92
C THR A 41 4.69 -12.44 0.87
N VAL A 42 3.38 -12.51 1.03
CA VAL A 42 2.38 -11.85 0.17
C VAL A 42 1.59 -10.85 1.01
N VAL A 43 1.47 -9.62 0.52
CA VAL A 43 0.64 -8.58 1.13
C VAL A 43 -0.57 -8.33 0.23
N VAL A 44 -1.76 -8.32 0.80
CA VAL A 44 -3.02 -8.14 0.06
C VAL A 44 -3.84 -7.02 0.69
N GLY A 45 -4.19 -6.01 -0.10
CA GLY A 45 -5.02 -4.90 0.35
C GLY A 45 -6.52 -5.18 0.28
N ALA A 46 -7.25 -4.59 1.22
CA ALA A 46 -8.70 -4.57 1.33
C ALA A 46 -9.16 -3.15 1.71
N PHE A 47 -9.09 -2.23 0.75
CA PHE A 47 -9.27 -0.80 0.98
C PHE A 47 -10.68 -0.34 1.40
N LYS A 48 -11.66 -1.26 1.43
CA LYS A 48 -13.02 -0.97 1.88
C LYS A 48 -13.42 -1.70 3.16
N ASP A 49 -12.50 -2.47 3.74
CA ASP A 49 -12.65 -3.06 5.07
C ASP A 49 -13.08 -1.98 6.06
N ASP A 50 -14.06 -2.28 6.90
CA ASP A 50 -14.73 -1.28 7.76
C ASP A 50 -14.57 -1.52 9.26
N ASP A 51 -13.65 -2.40 9.65
CA ASP A 51 -13.39 -2.78 11.04
C ASP A 51 -12.94 -1.61 11.93
N ALA A 52 -12.22 -0.63 11.38
CA ALA A 52 -11.78 0.57 12.08
C ALA A 52 -12.58 1.82 11.68
N GLY A 53 -13.78 1.64 11.12
CA GLY A 53 -14.63 2.71 10.58
C GLY A 53 -14.93 2.49 9.10
N SER A 54 -16.03 3.08 8.60
CA SER A 54 -16.50 2.84 7.22
C SER A 54 -15.38 3.05 6.19
N LYS A 55 -14.98 2.00 5.46
CA LYS A 55 -13.87 2.04 4.48
C LYS A 55 -12.55 2.58 5.05
N SER A 56 -12.28 2.33 6.33
CA SER A 56 -10.98 2.61 6.96
C SER A 56 -9.87 1.82 6.26
N GLY A 57 -10.17 0.60 5.84
CA GLY A 57 -9.31 -0.24 5.03
C GLY A 57 -8.30 -1.02 5.86
N SER A 58 -7.83 -2.12 5.27
CA SER A 58 -6.88 -3.05 5.89
C SER A 58 -5.90 -3.61 4.85
N ALA A 59 -4.74 -4.09 5.31
CA ALA A 59 -3.83 -4.91 4.51
C ALA A 59 -3.48 -6.20 5.25
N TYR A 60 -3.40 -7.30 4.53
CA TYR A 60 -3.27 -8.64 5.10
C TYR A 60 -1.95 -9.26 4.66
N VAL A 61 -1.19 -9.79 5.61
CA VAL A 61 0.12 -10.41 5.35
C VAL A 61 -0.01 -11.92 5.44
N PHE A 62 0.36 -12.59 4.36
CA PHE A 62 0.39 -14.04 4.24
C PHE A 62 1.83 -14.51 4.08
N ARG A 63 2.17 -15.64 4.71
CA ARG A 63 3.50 -16.23 4.60
C ARG A 63 3.42 -17.71 4.32
N THR A 64 4.32 -18.18 3.46
CA THR A 64 4.54 -19.61 3.24
C THR A 64 5.76 -20.09 4.03
N SER A 65 5.68 -21.32 4.55
CA SER A 65 6.80 -22.05 5.14
C SER A 65 7.21 -23.27 4.31
N ASP A 66 6.49 -23.56 3.23
CA ASP A 66 6.62 -24.78 2.42
C ASP A 66 6.87 -24.51 0.93
N GLY A 67 7.39 -23.32 0.62
CA GLY A 67 7.75 -22.95 -0.76
C GLY A 67 6.56 -22.56 -1.63
N GLY A 68 5.46 -22.12 -1.03
CA GLY A 68 4.30 -21.57 -1.72
C GLY A 68 3.18 -22.58 -2.00
N ALA A 69 3.22 -23.75 -1.36
CA ALA A 69 2.14 -24.73 -1.40
C ALA A 69 1.01 -24.34 -0.44
N THR A 70 1.34 -23.76 0.71
CA THR A 70 0.37 -23.17 1.64
C THR A 70 0.83 -21.80 2.13
N TYR A 71 -0.15 -21.01 2.58
CA TYR A 71 0.06 -19.66 3.09
C TYR A 71 -0.79 -19.44 4.34
N ASP A 72 -0.16 -18.99 5.41
CA ASP A 72 -0.82 -18.59 6.65
C ASP A 72 -0.97 -17.08 6.69
N GLN A 73 -2.15 -16.58 7.08
CA GLN A 73 -2.32 -15.17 7.42
C GLN A 73 -1.62 -14.89 8.76
N VAL A 74 -0.53 -14.14 8.73
CA VAL A 74 0.28 -13.84 9.93
C VAL A 74 -0.04 -12.47 10.53
N ALA A 75 -0.62 -11.55 9.76
CA ALA A 75 -1.01 -10.24 10.24
C ALA A 75 -2.20 -9.63 9.49
N LYS A 76 -2.97 -8.82 10.21
CA LYS A 76 -3.85 -7.76 9.67
C LYS A 76 -3.22 -6.43 10.07
N LEU A 77 -2.91 -5.60 9.09
CA LEU A 77 -2.34 -4.27 9.26
C LEU A 77 -3.45 -3.24 9.10
N THR A 78 -3.52 -2.32 10.04
CA THR A 78 -4.38 -1.13 10.02
C THR A 78 -3.53 0.09 10.39
N ALA A 79 -3.94 1.27 9.94
CA ALA A 79 -3.30 2.52 10.37
C ALA A 79 -3.54 2.76 11.87
N SER A 80 -2.51 3.23 12.59
CA SER A 80 -2.61 3.60 14.01
C SER A 80 -3.63 4.72 14.28
N ASP A 81 -3.88 5.54 13.27
CA ASP A 81 -4.83 6.64 13.26
C ASP A 81 -6.02 6.38 12.32
N ALA A 82 -6.34 5.11 12.06
CA ALA A 82 -7.40 4.70 11.16
C ALA A 82 -8.74 5.41 11.48
N ALA A 83 -9.32 5.99 10.43
CA ALA A 83 -10.60 6.64 10.44
C ALA A 83 -11.45 6.20 9.24
N GLY A 84 -12.73 6.55 9.26
CA GLY A 84 -13.61 6.30 8.13
C GLY A 84 -13.10 7.00 6.86
N ASP A 85 -13.26 6.32 5.73
CA ASP A 85 -12.90 6.75 4.39
C ASP A 85 -11.38 6.92 4.13
N ASP A 86 -10.50 6.44 5.02
CA ASP A 86 -9.04 6.44 4.82
C ASP A 86 -8.59 5.58 3.63
N GLN A 87 -9.31 4.49 3.37
CA GLN A 87 -9.03 3.55 2.29
C GLN A 87 -7.62 2.93 2.36
N PHE A 88 -7.15 2.64 3.59
CA PHE A 88 -5.87 1.96 3.81
C PHE A 88 -5.83 0.61 3.09
N GLY A 89 -4.71 0.29 2.43
CA GLY A 89 -4.59 -0.94 1.62
C GLY A 89 -5.01 -0.74 0.16
N ARG A 90 -5.25 0.50 -0.27
CA ARG A 90 -5.54 0.80 -1.69
C ARG A 90 -4.36 0.43 -2.60
N SER A 91 -3.15 0.63 -2.13
CA SER A 91 -1.91 0.16 -2.73
C SER A 91 -1.03 -0.47 -1.65
N VAL A 92 -0.23 -1.47 -2.03
CA VAL A 92 0.69 -2.16 -1.13
C VAL A 92 2.00 -2.44 -1.87
N ALA A 93 3.12 -2.39 -1.15
CA ALA A 93 4.43 -2.77 -1.65
C ALA A 93 5.25 -3.42 -0.51
N ILE A 94 6.18 -4.30 -0.84
CA ILE A 94 7.01 -5.01 0.14
C ILE A 94 8.45 -5.16 -0.39
N ALA A 95 9.43 -4.94 0.48
CA ALA A 95 10.84 -5.29 0.27
C ALA A 95 11.46 -5.75 1.59
N GLY A 96 11.96 -6.99 1.62
CA GLY A 96 12.45 -7.66 2.81
C GLY A 96 11.40 -7.67 3.92
N GLY A 97 11.76 -7.09 5.07
CA GLY A 97 10.87 -6.97 6.23
C GLY A 97 10.00 -5.72 6.25
N THR A 98 10.05 -4.88 5.21
CA THR A 98 9.35 -3.59 5.16
C THR A 98 8.13 -3.68 4.25
N ILE A 99 6.96 -3.33 4.79
CA ILE A 99 5.70 -3.23 4.05
C ILE A 99 5.29 -1.76 4.01
N VAL A 100 4.88 -1.30 2.84
CA VAL A 100 4.40 0.05 2.60
C VAL A 100 2.95 -0.04 2.14
N VAL A 101 2.07 0.74 2.77
CA VAL A 101 0.63 0.71 2.49
C VAL A 101 0.10 2.11 2.23
N GLY A 102 -0.57 2.29 1.10
CA GLY A 102 -1.19 3.55 0.73
C GLY A 102 -2.62 3.67 1.27
N ALA A 103 -2.95 4.87 1.73
CA ALA A 103 -4.27 5.29 2.17
C ALA A 103 -4.58 6.64 1.51
N THR A 104 -5.30 6.62 0.40
CA THR A 104 -5.52 7.84 -0.39
C THR A 104 -6.52 8.81 0.22
N GLN A 105 -7.27 8.38 1.22
CA GLN A 105 -8.53 9.01 1.64
C GLN A 105 -9.53 9.16 0.46
N ASN A 106 -10.79 9.49 0.77
CA ASN A 106 -11.82 9.69 -0.26
C ASN A 106 -11.71 11.10 -0.89
N PHE A 107 -12.20 11.23 -2.13
CA PHE A 107 -11.99 12.28 -3.13
C PHE A 107 -12.39 13.73 -2.77
N PHE A 108 -12.69 14.01 -1.50
CA PHE A 108 -13.24 15.30 -1.09
C PHE A 108 -12.60 15.90 0.16
N SER A 109 -11.63 15.24 0.82
CA SER A 109 -11.17 15.74 2.12
C SER A 109 -9.74 15.42 2.57
N GLY A 110 -8.88 14.77 1.77
CA GLY A 110 -7.55 14.39 2.25
C GLY A 110 -6.46 14.32 1.19
N SER A 111 -5.24 14.73 1.56
CA SER A 111 -4.01 14.64 0.76
C SER A 111 -3.48 13.22 0.58
N GLY A 112 -4.14 12.22 1.17
CA GLY A 112 -3.65 10.86 1.26
C GLY A 112 -2.44 10.72 2.20
N ALA A 113 -2.05 9.48 2.47
CA ALA A 113 -0.91 9.12 3.30
C ALA A 113 -0.36 7.75 2.90
N VAL A 114 0.87 7.50 3.31
CA VAL A 114 1.52 6.20 3.17
C VAL A 114 2.02 5.76 4.54
N TYR A 115 1.83 4.49 4.87
CA TYR A 115 2.21 3.93 6.14
C TYR A 115 3.29 2.88 5.95
N VAL A 116 4.33 2.95 6.78
CA VAL A 116 5.47 2.03 6.74
C VAL A 116 5.37 1.10 7.93
N PHE A 117 5.36 -0.21 7.67
CA PHE A 117 5.41 -1.26 8.67
C PHE A 117 6.72 -2.03 8.52
N SER A 118 7.30 -2.44 9.65
CA SER A 118 8.50 -3.30 9.63
C SER A 118 8.37 -4.45 10.61
N THR A 119 9.08 -5.53 10.32
CA THR A 119 9.25 -6.66 11.23
C THR A 119 10.68 -6.75 11.74
N SER A 120 10.83 -7.09 13.02
CA SER A 120 12.12 -7.37 13.68
C SER A 120 12.27 -8.84 14.11
N ASP A 121 11.21 -9.64 14.00
CA ASP A 121 11.13 -11.03 14.43
C ASP A 121 11.00 -12.01 13.25
N GLY A 122 11.43 -11.57 12.07
CA GLY A 122 11.40 -12.39 10.86
C GLY A 122 10.00 -12.54 10.26
N GLY A 123 9.07 -11.66 10.59
CA GLY A 123 7.72 -11.55 10.03
C GLY A 123 6.65 -12.29 10.81
N ALA A 124 6.88 -12.56 12.09
CA ALA A 124 5.84 -13.02 13.00
C ALA A 124 4.97 -11.85 13.48
N THR A 125 5.54 -10.66 13.60
CA THR A 125 4.82 -9.41 13.90
C THR A 125 5.30 -8.26 13.00
N TYR A 126 4.42 -7.27 12.81
CA TYR A 126 4.71 -6.04 12.08
C TYR A 126 4.30 -4.83 12.93
N VAL A 127 5.16 -3.83 12.97
CA VAL A 127 4.95 -2.58 13.71
C VAL A 127 4.93 -1.42 12.74
N GLN A 128 3.96 -0.52 12.89
CA GLN A 128 3.95 0.73 12.14
C GLN A 128 5.09 1.63 12.62
N MET A 129 5.98 1.99 11.70
CA MET A 129 7.16 2.79 11.96
C MET A 129 6.97 4.26 11.61
N ALA A 130 6.16 4.55 10.59
CA ALA A 130 5.95 5.91 10.11
C ALA A 130 4.61 6.08 9.37
N LYS A 131 4.15 7.33 9.34
CA LYS A 131 3.15 7.86 8.42
C LYS A 131 3.83 8.93 7.57
N LEU A 132 3.82 8.75 6.26
CA LEU A 132 4.39 9.66 5.27
C LEU A 132 3.25 10.46 4.65
N THR A 133 3.43 11.77 4.58
CA THR A 133 2.49 12.72 3.96
C THR A 133 3.26 13.61 2.99
N PRO A 134 2.61 14.19 1.97
CA PRO A 134 3.25 15.16 1.10
C PRO A 134 3.76 16.37 1.92
N SER A 135 4.96 16.85 1.64
CA SER A 135 5.54 18.02 2.33
C SER A 135 4.79 19.33 2.05
N ASP A 136 4.07 19.36 0.95
CA ASP A 136 3.34 20.47 0.33
C ASP A 136 1.83 20.34 0.46
N ALA A 137 1.35 19.33 1.21
CA ALA A 137 -0.06 19.16 1.54
C ALA A 137 -0.62 20.46 2.16
N ALA A 138 -1.28 21.27 1.33
CA ALA A 138 -1.88 22.52 1.78
C ALA A 138 -3.18 22.19 2.52
N VAL A 139 -3.29 22.67 3.77
CA VAL A 139 -4.50 22.52 4.57
C VAL A 139 -5.68 23.15 3.81
N GLY A 140 -6.61 22.30 3.34
CA GLY A 140 -7.84 22.74 2.66
C GLY A 140 -7.75 22.84 1.12
N ALA A 141 -6.67 22.39 0.49
CA ALA A 141 -6.66 22.13 -0.95
C ALA A 141 -7.34 20.78 -1.26
N PRO A 142 -7.98 20.60 -2.45
CA PRO A 142 -8.29 19.25 -2.93
C PRO A 142 -6.99 18.44 -2.90
N GLY A 143 -7.01 17.34 -2.14
CA GLY A 143 -5.76 16.70 -1.72
C GLY A 143 -5.06 15.96 -2.85
N ASP A 144 -3.73 15.88 -2.80
CA ASP A 144 -2.88 15.31 -3.86
C ASP A 144 -2.98 13.77 -4.02
N TYR A 145 -3.85 13.08 -3.27
CA TYR A 145 -4.07 11.62 -3.32
C TYR A 145 -2.81 10.78 -3.18
N LEU A 146 -1.90 11.16 -2.28
CA LEU A 146 -0.70 10.38 -1.99
C LEU A 146 -1.09 8.94 -1.61
N GLY A 147 -0.33 7.97 -2.14
CA GLY A 147 -0.55 6.55 -1.86
C GLY A 147 -1.48 5.87 -2.87
N TYR A 148 -1.76 6.51 -4.00
CA TYR A 148 -2.55 5.89 -5.07
C TYR A 148 -1.82 4.68 -5.68
N SER A 149 -0.52 4.82 -5.90
CA SER A 149 0.38 3.75 -6.35
C SER A 149 1.66 3.76 -5.53
N LEU A 150 2.26 2.58 -5.36
CA LEU A 150 3.47 2.38 -4.57
C LEU A 150 4.45 1.47 -5.30
N ALA A 151 5.73 1.81 -5.17
CA ALA A 151 6.85 0.92 -5.44
C ALA A 151 7.89 1.09 -4.34
N ILE A 152 8.55 0.00 -3.96
CA ILE A 152 9.68 0.01 -3.04
C ILE A 152 10.81 -0.84 -3.62
N ASP A 153 12.03 -0.32 -3.57
CA ASP A 153 13.24 -1.06 -3.86
C ASP A 153 14.30 -0.73 -2.80
N GLY A 154 14.72 -1.75 -2.05
CA GLY A 154 15.58 -1.59 -0.89
C GLY A 154 15.03 -0.55 0.09
N SER A 155 15.74 0.58 0.19
CA SER A 155 15.41 1.72 1.05
C SER A 155 14.56 2.80 0.38
N THR A 156 14.25 2.69 -0.91
CA THR A 156 13.62 3.79 -1.66
C THR A 156 12.16 3.46 -1.93
N VAL A 157 11.27 4.35 -1.52
CA VAL A 157 9.83 4.27 -1.81
C VAL A 157 9.47 5.35 -2.80
N VAL A 158 8.77 4.98 -3.86
CA VAL A 158 8.15 5.89 -4.82
C VAL A 158 6.64 5.80 -4.66
N VAL A 159 6.00 6.95 -4.53
CA VAL A 159 4.57 7.07 -4.27
C VAL A 159 3.91 7.94 -5.34
N GLY A 160 2.88 7.43 -5.99
CA GLY A 160 2.06 8.22 -6.90
C GLY A 160 0.97 9.00 -6.17
N ALA A 161 0.76 10.22 -6.64
CA ALA A 161 -0.23 11.20 -6.20
C ALA A 161 -0.96 11.71 -7.44
N THR A 162 -2.00 10.99 -7.89
CA THR A 162 -2.55 11.12 -9.26
C THR A 162 -3.39 12.36 -9.51
N HIS A 163 -3.68 13.18 -8.51
CA HIS A 163 -4.39 14.46 -8.72
C HIS A 163 -3.65 15.62 -8.05
N ASP A 164 -2.32 15.52 -8.04
CA ASP A 164 -1.48 16.63 -7.63
C ASP A 164 -1.51 17.73 -8.71
N ASP A 165 -1.73 18.97 -8.29
CA ASP A 165 -2.07 20.08 -9.20
C ASP A 165 -0.87 20.94 -9.64
N ASP A 166 0.36 20.56 -9.27
CA ASP A 166 1.55 21.42 -9.46
C ASP A 166 1.94 21.64 -10.92
N GLY A 167 1.52 20.75 -11.83
CA GLY A 167 1.68 20.86 -13.29
C GLY A 167 0.41 21.28 -14.04
N GLY A 168 -0.69 21.52 -13.34
CA GLY A 168 -2.04 21.68 -13.92
C GLY A 168 -3.06 20.85 -13.14
N SER A 169 -4.36 21.12 -13.33
CA SER A 169 -5.42 20.40 -12.60
C SER A 169 -5.31 18.90 -12.82
N ASP A 170 -5.23 18.12 -11.74
CA ASP A 170 -5.06 16.67 -11.74
C ASP A 170 -3.80 16.17 -12.48
N SER A 171 -2.74 17.00 -12.65
CA SER A 171 -1.55 16.65 -13.44
C SER A 171 -0.71 15.51 -12.89
N GLY A 172 -0.87 15.23 -11.59
CA GLY A 172 -0.20 14.15 -10.89
C GLY A 172 1.27 14.42 -10.56
N SER A 173 1.72 13.82 -9.46
CA SER A 173 3.11 13.87 -9.01
C SER A 173 3.58 12.52 -8.49
N ALA A 174 4.89 12.33 -8.46
CA ALA A 174 5.53 11.21 -7.77
C ALA A 174 6.43 11.70 -6.64
N TYR A 175 6.26 11.13 -5.46
CA TYR A 175 7.00 11.46 -4.25
C TYR A 175 7.99 10.35 -3.94
N VAL A 176 9.24 10.71 -3.63
CA VAL A 176 10.31 9.75 -3.30
C VAL A 176 10.67 9.88 -1.83
N PHE A 177 10.66 8.79 -1.09
CA PHE A 177 11.02 8.70 0.33
C PHE A 177 12.15 7.69 0.56
N ALA A 178 12.98 7.90 1.59
CA ALA A 178 14.03 6.96 2.01
C ALA A 178 13.76 6.30 3.37
N LEU A 179 13.93 4.97 3.43
CA LEU A 179 13.65 4.07 4.55
C LEU A 179 14.86 3.17 4.92
N PRO A 180 15.14 2.92 6.21
CA PRO A 180 14.88 3.82 7.31
C PRO A 180 15.84 5.01 7.18
N SER A 181 15.33 6.21 6.88
CA SER A 181 16.08 7.42 7.24
C SER A 181 15.68 7.82 8.67
N THR A 182 16.57 8.48 9.40
CA THR A 182 16.33 8.92 10.79
C THR A 182 15.02 9.68 10.97
N ASP A 183 14.45 10.24 9.89
CA ASP A 183 13.26 11.07 9.89
C ASP A 183 12.23 10.71 8.80
N TYR A 184 12.40 9.60 8.06
CA TYR A 184 11.52 9.23 6.94
C TYR A 184 11.31 10.36 5.92
N ALA A 185 12.38 11.12 5.67
CA ALA A 185 12.30 12.36 4.91
C ALA A 185 11.89 12.09 3.44
N GLN A 186 11.00 12.94 2.93
CA GLN A 186 10.78 13.08 1.50
C GLN A 186 12.08 13.57 0.84
N LEU A 187 12.63 12.79 -0.08
CA LEU A 187 13.84 13.10 -0.81
C LEU A 187 13.57 14.02 -2.00
N ALA A 188 12.44 13.82 -2.68
CA ALA A 188 12.08 14.57 -3.87
C ALA A 188 10.56 14.53 -4.12
N LYS A 189 10.07 15.58 -4.79
CA LYS A 189 8.84 15.56 -5.58
C LYS A 189 9.24 15.60 -7.05
N LEU A 190 8.69 14.70 -7.83
CA LEU A 190 8.92 14.57 -9.27
C LEU A 190 7.63 14.96 -9.98
N VAL A 191 7.69 16.05 -10.74
CA VAL A 191 6.62 16.51 -11.65
C VAL A 191 7.10 16.23 -13.07
N ALA A 192 6.20 15.74 -13.93
CA ALA A 192 6.55 15.51 -15.34
C ALA A 192 6.89 16.84 -16.02
N GLY A 193 7.92 16.86 -16.87
CA GLY A 193 8.36 18.10 -17.55
C GLY A 193 7.34 18.65 -18.55
N ASP A 194 6.36 17.84 -18.90
CA ASP A 194 5.23 18.09 -19.80
C ASP A 194 3.87 18.04 -19.09
N ALA A 195 3.87 18.01 -17.75
CA ALA A 195 2.64 17.94 -16.94
C ALA A 195 1.62 19.00 -17.38
N ALA A 196 0.39 18.56 -17.62
CA ALA A 196 -0.72 19.40 -18.04
C ALA A 196 -2.01 19.02 -17.28
N SER A 197 -3.02 19.87 -17.37
CA SER A 197 -4.31 19.60 -16.73
C SER A 197 -4.99 18.36 -17.31
N GLY A 198 -5.30 17.37 -16.47
CA GLY A 198 -6.07 16.17 -16.79
C GLY A 198 -5.26 14.97 -17.28
N ASP A 199 -3.95 14.95 -17.01
CA ASP A 199 -3.05 13.83 -17.29
C ASP A 199 -3.30 12.58 -16.41
#